data_AF-I4WWT9-F1
#
_entry.id   AF-I4WWT9-F1
#
_cell.length_a   1.000
_cell.length_b   1.000
_cell.length_c   1.000
_cell.angle_alpha   90.00
_cell.angle_beta   90.00
_cell.angle_gamma   90.00
#
_symmetry.space_group_name_H-M   'P 1'
#
loop_
_entity.id
_entity.type
_entity.pdbx_description
1 polymer ?
#
loop_
_entity_poly.entity_id
_entity_poly.type
_entity_poly.pdbx_seq_one_letter_code
_entity_poly.pdbx_strand_id
1 'polypeptide(L)'
;MSNIIDFLENVGQNASLRYASAGDMQRMLVHSQLDQDIKEAVLAKDQERLTALVGAQNVCCLLVPAQVRCLLVPGINDEDEYYHEQRA
;
A
#
# COMPACT_ATOMS: atom_id res chain seq x y z
N MET A 1 -13.28 -6.25 -16.52
CA MET A 1 -11.83 -6.22 -16.25
C MET A 1 -11.68 -6.32 -14.75
N SER A 2 -11.36 -7.50 -14.21
CA SER A 2 -11.09 -7.65 -12.78
C SER A 2 -9.60 -7.56 -12.59
N ASN A 3 -9.17 -6.57 -11.81
CA ASN A 3 -7.76 -6.31 -11.59
C ASN A 3 -7.31 -7.03 -10.31
N ILE A 4 -6.14 -7.66 -10.35
CA ILE A 4 -5.46 -8.16 -9.15
C ILE A 4 -5.32 -7.06 -8.09
N ILE A 5 -5.21 -5.80 -8.52
CA ILE A 5 -5.19 -4.63 -7.64
C ILE A 5 -6.48 -4.52 -6.83
N ASP A 6 -7.66 -4.62 -7.46
CA ASP A 6 -8.96 -4.53 -6.78
C ASP A 6 -9.12 -5.65 -5.74
N PHE A 7 -8.63 -6.85 -6.08
CA PHE A 7 -8.63 -7.98 -5.16
C PHE A 7 -7.73 -7.71 -3.95
N LEU A 8 -6.49 -7.27 -4.17
CA LEU A 8 -5.54 -6.97 -3.10
C LEU A 8 -5.99 -5.77 -2.25
N GLU A 9 -6.64 -4.79 -2.84
CA GLU A 9 -7.25 -3.66 -2.12
C GLU A 9 -8.36 -4.14 -1.19
N ASN A 10 -9.29 -4.98 -1.65
CA ASN A 10 -10.34 -5.54 -0.81
C ASN A 10 -9.76 -6.36 0.36
N VAL A 11 -8.74 -7.18 0.08
CA VAL A 11 -8.02 -7.93 1.12
C VAL A 11 -7.34 -6.98 2.12
N GLY A 12 -6.72 -5.90 1.65
CA GLY A 12 -6.03 -4.91 2.48
C GLY A 12 -6.97 -4.04 3.33
N GLN A 13 -8.15 -3.70 2.81
CA GLN A 13 -9.17 -2.93 3.52
C GLN A 13 -9.86 -3.74 4.62
N ASN A 14 -9.86 -5.07 4.51
CA ASN A 14 -10.50 -5.94 5.48
C ASN A 14 -9.47 -6.53 6.46
N ALA A 15 -9.34 -5.90 7.63
CA ALA A 15 -8.40 -6.31 8.67
C ALA A 15 -8.58 -7.76 9.14
N SER A 16 -9.78 -8.33 9.05
CA SER A 16 -10.03 -9.73 9.42
C SER A 16 -9.36 -10.72 8.46
N LEU A 17 -9.13 -10.31 7.21
CA LEU A 17 -8.50 -11.15 6.20
C LEU A 17 -6.98 -11.22 6.33
N ARG A 18 -6.38 -10.34 7.12
CA ARG A 18 -4.94 -10.40 7.43
C ARG A 18 -4.52 -11.75 8.03
N TYR A 19 -5.43 -12.39 8.75
CA TYR A 19 -5.22 -13.68 9.41
C TYR A 19 -6.14 -14.77 8.83
N ALA A 20 -6.69 -14.57 7.62
CA ALA A 20 -7.58 -15.54 7.00
C ALA A 20 -6.87 -16.89 6.85
N SER A 21 -7.61 -17.98 7.06
CA SER A 21 -7.08 -19.30 6.78
C SER A 21 -6.83 -19.48 5.27
N ALA A 22 -6.00 -20.45 4.90
CA ALA A 22 -5.81 -20.78 3.49
C ALA A 22 -7.13 -21.12 2.78
N GLY A 23 -8.06 -21.78 3.48
CA GLY A 23 -9.40 -22.10 2.95
C GLY A 23 -10.27 -20.86 2.73
N ASP A 24 -10.17 -19.85 3.60
CA ASP A 24 -10.87 -18.57 3.41
C ASP A 24 -10.33 -17.83 2.19
N MET A 25 -9.00 -17.79 2.04
CA MET A 25 -8.35 -17.17 0.90
C MET A 25 -8.72 -17.87 -0.41
N GLN A 26 -8.77 -19.20 -0.40
CA GLN A 26 -9.15 -20.00 -1.55
C GLN A 26 -10.60 -19.74 -1.97
N ARG A 27 -11.54 -19.63 -1.01
CA ARG A 27 -12.93 -19.24 -1.30
C ARG A 27 -13.02 -17.87 -1.95
N MET A 28 -12.28 -16.88 -1.45
CA MET A 28 -12.26 -15.55 -2.06
C MET A 28 -11.72 -15.57 -3.50
N LEU A 29 -10.67 -16.35 -3.76
CA LEU A 29 -10.08 -16.48 -5.09
C LEU A 29 -10.99 -17.25 -6.06
N VAL A 30 -11.82 -18.19 -5.60
CA VAL A 30 -12.82 -18.85 -6.46
C VAL A 30 -13.82 -17.84 -7.01
N HIS A 31 -14.22 -16.86 -6.20
CA HIS A 31 -15.16 -15.82 -6.60
C HIS A 31 -14.49 -14.64 -7.36
N SER A 32 -13.16 -14.60 -7.44
CA SER A 32 -12.46 -13.57 -8.20
C SER A 32 -12.32 -13.95 -9.68
N GLN A 33 -12.39 -12.94 -10.56
CA GLN A 33 -12.17 -13.11 -12.00
C GLN A 33 -10.68 -12.95 -12.35
N LEU A 34 -9.79 -13.55 -11.54
CA LEU A 34 -8.35 -13.58 -11.78
C LEU A 34 -7.95 -14.79 -12.63
N ASP A 35 -6.85 -14.67 -13.35
CA ASP A 35 -6.25 -15.81 -14.04
C ASP A 35 -5.79 -16.88 -13.05
N GLN A 36 -5.86 -18.14 -13.49
CA GLN A 36 -5.56 -19.29 -12.64
C GLN A 36 -4.13 -19.25 -12.09
N ASP A 37 -3.16 -18.84 -12.90
CA ASP A 37 -1.76 -18.68 -12.49
C ASP A 37 -1.59 -17.67 -11.35
N ILE A 38 -2.36 -16.58 -11.37
CA ILE A 38 -2.34 -15.56 -10.32
C ILE A 38 -2.95 -16.13 -9.04
N LYS A 39 -4.07 -16.86 -9.13
CA LYS A 39 -4.72 -17.50 -7.98
C LYS A 39 -3.77 -18.48 -7.28
N GLU A 40 -3.05 -19.28 -8.06
CA GLU A 40 -2.06 -20.23 -7.55
C GLU A 40 -0.89 -19.52 -6.87
N ALA A 41 -0.33 -18.48 -7.50
CA ALA A 41 0.75 -17.71 -6.91
C ALA A 41 0.35 -17.06 -5.57
N VAL A 42 -0.88 -16.52 -5.48
CA VAL A 42 -1.43 -15.97 -4.22
C VAL A 42 -1.57 -17.05 -3.15
N LEU A 43 -2.13 -18.23 -3.49
CA LEU A 43 -2.30 -19.33 -2.52
C LEU A 43 -0.97 -19.89 -2.02
N ALA A 44 0.02 -19.99 -2.90
CA ALA A 44 1.37 -20.44 -2.56
C ALA A 44 2.17 -19.37 -1.79
N LYS A 45 1.67 -18.13 -1.69
CA LYS A 45 2.40 -16.96 -1.19
C LYS A 45 3.72 -16.73 -1.94
N ASP A 46 3.73 -17.07 -3.23
CA ASP A 46 4.90 -16.97 -4.10
C ASP A 46 5.00 -15.53 -4.63
N GLN A 47 5.73 -14.71 -3.88
CA GLN A 47 5.91 -13.30 -4.21
C GLN A 47 6.64 -13.09 -5.54
N GLU A 48 7.64 -13.92 -5.86
CA GLU A 48 8.44 -13.77 -7.08
C GLU A 48 7.59 -14.06 -8.32
N ARG A 49 6.89 -15.19 -8.33
CA ARG A 49 5.96 -15.56 -9.41
C ARG A 49 4.85 -14.54 -9.55
N LEU A 50 4.26 -14.08 -8.43
CA LEU A 50 3.20 -13.07 -8.47
C LEU A 50 3.71 -11.76 -9.07
N THR A 51 4.89 -11.29 -8.68
CA THR A 51 5.52 -10.07 -9.21
C THR A 51 5.72 -10.16 -10.73
N ALA A 52 6.22 -11.30 -11.22
CA ALA A 52 6.41 -11.55 -12.64
C ALA A 52 5.08 -11.57 -13.42
N LEU A 53 4.06 -12.26 -12.91
CA LEU A 53 2.75 -12.38 -13.54
C LEU A 53 2.03 -11.02 -13.65
N VAL A 54 2.16 -10.17 -12.64
CA VAL A 54 1.47 -8.87 -12.60
C VAL A 54 2.32 -7.72 -13.14
N GLY A 55 3.56 -7.99 -13.55
CA GLY A 55 4.51 -6.96 -14.02
C GLY A 55 4.82 -5.90 -12.96
N ALA A 56 4.71 -6.25 -11.67
CA ALA A 56 4.94 -5.31 -10.58
C ALA A 56 6.44 -5.05 -10.38
N GLN A 57 6.76 -3.86 -9.88
CA GLN A 57 8.11 -3.49 -9.47
C GLN A 57 8.04 -2.93 -8.06
N ASN A 58 9.03 -3.25 -7.23
CA ASN A 58 9.14 -2.64 -5.91
C ASN A 58 9.48 -1.17 -6.07
N VAL A 59 8.62 -0.30 -5.55
CA VAL A 59 8.87 1.14 -5.49
C VAL A 59 9.14 1.52 -4.04
N CYS A 60 10.31 2.11 -3.79
CA CYS A 60 10.62 2.71 -2.49
C CYS A 60 10.26 4.20 -2.55
N CYS A 61 9.25 4.61 -1.79
CA CYS A 61 8.83 6.00 -1.68
C CYS A 61 9.24 6.57 -0.32
N LEU A 62 9.90 7.73 -0.31
CA LEU A 62 10.05 8.52 0.90
C LEU A 62 8.73 9.26 1.17
N LEU A 63 8.06 8.93 2.27
CA LEU A 63 6.91 9.71 2.75
C LEU A 63 7.43 10.86 3.61
N VAL A 64 7.39 12.07 3.07
CA VAL A 64 7.71 13.29 3.82
C VAL A 64 6.41 13.85 4.39
N PRO A 65 6.34 14.17 5.70
CA PRO A 65 5.18 14.84 6.28
C PRO A 65 4.82 16.09 5.48
N ALA A 66 3.52 16.31 5.24
CA ALA A 66 3.07 17.55 4.65
C ALA A 66 3.48 18.71 5.56
N GLN A 67 4.11 19.76 5.00
CA GLN A 67 4.31 21.00 5.75
C GLN A 67 2.93 21.62 6.02
N VAL A 68 2.46 21.47 7.25
CA VAL A 68 1.35 22.27 7.75
C VAL A 68 1.92 23.67 7.94
N ARG A 69 1.65 24.57 7.00
CA ARG A 69 1.76 25.99 7.30
C ARG A 69 0.70 26.27 8.35
N CYS A 70 1.08 26.23 9.62
CA CYS A 70 0.33 26.92 10.64
C CYS A 70 0.14 28.33 10.08
N LEU A 71 -1.11 28.73 9.86
CA LEU A 71 -1.45 30.13 9.65
C LEU A 71 -1.15 30.81 10.98
N LEU A 72 0.14 31.05 11.25
CA LEU A 72 0.59 31.90 12.32
C LEU A 72 0.00 33.26 11.96
N VAL A 73 -1.10 33.61 12.62
CA VAL A 73 -1.58 34.97 12.66
C VAL A 73 -0.39 35.77 13.21
N PRO A 74 0.13 36.76 12.45
CA PRO A 74 1.28 37.53 12.90
C PRO A 74 1.01 38.13 14.29
N GLY A 75 1.92 37.90 15.24
CA GLY A 75 1.96 38.62 16.52
C GLY A 75 1.47 37.89 17.78
N ILE A 76 1.54 36.56 17.87
CA ILE A 76 1.20 35.85 19.13
C ILE A 76 2.37 35.06 19.75
N ASN A 77 3.41 34.71 19.00
CA ASN A 77 4.63 34.13 19.58
C ASN A 77 5.86 34.67 18.83
N ASP A 78 6.50 35.69 19.38
CA ASP A 78 7.84 36.10 18.97
C ASP A 78 8.82 35.04 19.48
N GLU A 79 9.08 33.97 18.72
CA GLU A 79 10.29 33.13 18.80
C GLU A 79 10.24 32.14 17.59
N ASP A 80 10.15 32.65 16.37
CA ASP A 80 10.38 31.84 15.17
C ASP A 80 11.89 31.59 15.05
N GLU A 81 12.34 30.49 15.67
CA GLU A 81 13.69 29.95 15.50
C GLU A 81 13.90 29.57 14.03
N TYR A 82 14.55 30.47 13.31
CA TYR A 82 14.83 30.39 11.88
C TYR A 82 15.81 29.24 11.61
N TYR A 83 15.28 28.07 11.24
CA TYR A 83 16.10 26.98 10.73
C TYR A 83 16.76 27.43 9.42
N HIS A 84 18.04 27.79 9.51
CA HIS A 84 18.88 27.97 8.35
C HIS A 84 18.96 26.66 7.57
N GLU A 85 18.39 26.64 6.36
CA GLU A 85 18.76 25.68 5.33
C GLU A 85 20.26 25.84 5.02
N GLN A 86 21.11 25.06 5.70
CA GLN A 86 22.47 24.86 5.24
C GLN A 86 22.43 23.91 4.04
N ARG A 87 22.44 24.50 2.84
CA ARG A 87 22.93 23.84 1.64
C ARG A 87 24.45 23.65 1.76
N ALA A 88 24.88 22.40 1.79
CA ALA A 88 26.16 21.93 1.27
C ALA A 88 25.98 20.49 0.76
#